data_AF-A0A0A0YWD2-F1
#
_entry.id   AF-A0A0A0YWD2-F1
#
_cell.length_a   1.000
_cell.length_b   1.000
_cell.length_c   1.000
_cell.angle_alpha   90.00
_cell.angle_beta   90.00
_cell.angle_gamma   90.00
#
_symmetry.space_group_name_H-M   'P 1'
#
loop_
_entity.id
_entity.type
_entity.pdbx_description
1 polymer ?
#
loop_
_entity_poly.entity_id
_entity_poly.type
_entity_poly.pdbx_seq_one_letter_code
_entity_poly.pdbx_strand_id
1 'polypeptide(L)'
;GESLMPATYWVFKRLGVLDKLKASDFPTKESVQFVSESGRDSLPYYFTDRDPGEWSTTWQVPRDKFDIMLLDNAREKGADVRQGVAVKRVVFDGDRATGVETEFDGTLRRLSAQVVVDASGQSSLIARQLRLRSGDKQLRNAAIYSYYRGARVDEGRNAGATIVIHTPERRGWYWVIP
;
A
#
# COMPACT_ATOMS: atom_id res chain seq x y z
N GLY A 1 -6.23 -2.34 0.34
CA GLY A 1 -5.25 -1.26 0.07
C GLY A 1 -4.48 -1.60 -1.18
N GLU A 2 -5.21 -1.77 -2.27
CA GLU A 2 -4.73 -2.32 -3.55
C GLU A 2 -4.59 -1.26 -4.63
N SER A 3 -5.19 -0.08 -4.47
CA SER A 3 -5.19 0.93 -5.52
C SER A 3 -4.01 1.88 -5.45
N LEU A 4 -3.08 1.75 -6.39
CA LEU A 4 -1.91 2.61 -6.48
C LEU A 4 -2.23 3.95 -7.14
N MET A 5 -1.30 4.89 -7.02
CA MET A 5 -1.37 6.22 -7.63
C MET A 5 -0.18 6.42 -8.58
N PRO A 6 -0.33 7.19 -9.69
CA PRO A 6 0.73 7.39 -10.66
C PRO A 6 2.06 7.89 -10.07
N ALA A 7 2.01 8.67 -8.98
CA ALA A 7 3.20 9.17 -8.30
C ALA A 7 4.17 8.06 -7.83
N THR A 8 3.71 6.81 -7.68
CA THR A 8 4.60 5.69 -7.33
C THR A 8 5.50 5.26 -8.48
N TYR A 9 5.22 5.63 -9.72
CA TYR A 9 5.96 5.23 -10.92
C TYR A 9 7.47 5.50 -10.79
N TRP A 10 7.85 6.72 -10.39
CA TRP A 10 9.25 7.10 -10.28
C TRP A 10 9.99 6.36 -9.16
N VAL A 11 9.27 6.04 -8.07
CA VAL A 11 9.81 5.20 -6.99
C VAL A 11 10.06 3.79 -7.52
N PHE A 12 9.11 3.18 -8.22
CA PHE A 12 9.28 1.84 -8.79
C PHE A 12 10.37 1.78 -9.85
N LYS A 13 10.50 2.82 -10.67
CA LYS A 13 11.60 2.97 -11.62
C LYS A 13 12.95 3.00 -10.89
N ARG A 14 13.07 3.82 -9.85
CA ARG A 14 14.29 3.92 -9.04
C ARG A 14 14.63 2.61 -8.32
N LEU A 15 13.62 1.88 -7.84
CA LEU A 15 13.80 0.58 -7.18
C LEU A 15 14.10 -0.55 -8.17
N GLY A 16 13.92 -0.33 -9.48
CA GLY A 16 14.13 -1.35 -10.51
C GLY A 16 13.05 -2.42 -10.57
N VAL A 17 11.85 -2.15 -10.05
CA VAL A 17 10.72 -3.10 -10.05
C VAL A 17 9.69 -2.79 -11.15
N LEU A 18 9.83 -1.66 -11.83
CA LEU A 18 8.86 -1.19 -12.82
C LEU A 18 8.61 -2.21 -13.95
N ASP A 19 9.66 -2.85 -14.47
CA ASP A 19 9.50 -3.82 -15.56
C ASP A 19 8.75 -5.07 -15.10
N LYS A 20 8.93 -5.51 -13.84
CA LYS A 20 8.16 -6.61 -13.25
C LYS A 20 6.68 -6.26 -13.11
N LEU A 21 6.36 -5.01 -12.79
CA LEU A 21 4.97 -4.52 -12.75
C LEU A 21 4.35 -4.41 -14.14
N LYS A 22 5.11 -3.95 -15.14
CA LYS A 22 4.63 -3.91 -16.53
C LYS A 22 4.37 -5.31 -17.09
N ALA A 23 5.11 -6.32 -16.63
CA ALA A 23 4.96 -7.70 -17.05
C ALA A 23 3.95 -8.51 -16.21
N SER A 24 3.36 -7.93 -15.16
CA SER A 24 2.39 -8.64 -14.32
C SER A 24 1.01 -8.71 -14.94
N ASP A 25 0.15 -9.56 -14.38
CA ASP A 25 -1.27 -9.67 -14.70
C ASP A 25 -2.14 -8.66 -13.94
N PHE A 26 -1.53 -7.66 -13.30
CA PHE A 26 -2.24 -6.70 -12.48
C PHE A 26 -3.07 -5.74 -13.33
N PRO A 27 -4.35 -5.48 -12.97
CA PRO A 27 -5.18 -4.55 -13.72
C PRO A 27 -4.51 -3.18 -13.84
N THR A 28 -4.40 -2.70 -15.07
CA THR A 28 -3.85 -1.38 -15.36
C THR A 28 -4.89 -0.32 -15.01
N LYS A 29 -4.51 0.64 -14.16
CA LYS A 29 -5.34 1.75 -13.71
C LYS A 29 -4.92 3.03 -14.41
N GLU A 30 -5.82 3.54 -15.24
CA GLU A 30 -5.66 4.83 -15.93
C GLU A 30 -6.55 5.93 -15.35
N SER A 31 -7.50 5.58 -14.48
CA SER A 31 -8.54 6.50 -14.03
C SER A 31 -9.04 6.29 -12.60
N VAL A 32 -9.79 7.27 -12.15
CA VAL A 32 -10.70 7.21 -11.00
C VAL A 32 -12.06 7.74 -11.43
N GLN A 33 -13.13 7.18 -10.89
CA GLN A 33 -14.49 7.65 -11.14
C GLN A 33 -15.28 7.71 -9.84
N PHE A 34 -16.16 8.69 -9.74
CA PHE A 34 -16.98 8.92 -8.56
C PHE A 34 -18.45 8.72 -8.90
N VAL A 35 -19.18 8.09 -7.98
CA VAL A 35 -20.64 7.98 -8.03
C VAL A 35 -21.20 8.81 -6.88
N SER A 36 -22.01 9.79 -7.23
CA SER A 36 -22.65 10.69 -6.26
C SER A 36 -23.67 9.97 -5.38
N GLU A 37 -24.11 10.63 -4.32
CA GLU A 37 -25.15 10.17 -3.41
C GLU A 37 -26.49 9.85 -4.10
N SER A 38 -26.74 10.46 -5.27
CA SER A 38 -27.93 10.20 -6.09
C SER A 38 -27.73 9.05 -7.09
N GLY A 39 -26.60 8.34 -7.02
CA GLY A 39 -26.26 7.26 -7.95
C GLY A 39 -25.84 7.74 -9.35
N ARG A 40 -25.52 9.03 -9.51
CA ARG A 40 -25.04 9.57 -10.80
C ARG A 40 -23.52 9.48 -10.88
N ASP A 41 -23.03 8.87 -11.95
CA ASP A 41 -21.61 8.78 -12.26
C ASP A 41 -21.04 10.14 -12.69
N SER A 42 -19.81 10.42 -12.24
CA SER A 42 -18.98 11.46 -12.84
C SER A 42 -18.45 11.00 -14.19
N LEU A 43 -17.96 11.94 -15.00
CA LEU A 43 -17.00 11.57 -16.04
C LEU A 43 -15.77 10.92 -15.37
N PRO A 44 -15.19 9.85 -15.95
CA PRO A 44 -13.93 9.31 -15.46
C PRO A 44 -12.83 10.37 -15.53
N TYR A 45 -12.03 10.47 -14.48
CA TYR A 45 -10.83 11.28 -14.48
C TYR A 45 -9.66 10.42 -14.94
N TYR A 46 -9.27 10.55 -16.21
CA TYR A 46 -8.11 9.87 -16.78
C TYR A 46 -6.84 10.63 -16.45
N PHE A 47 -5.87 9.95 -15.81
CA PHE A 47 -4.60 10.55 -15.44
C PHE A 47 -3.78 10.97 -16.66
N THR A 48 -3.82 10.16 -17.72
CA THR A 48 -3.10 10.35 -18.97
C THR A 48 -3.63 11.54 -19.80
N ASP A 49 -4.89 11.94 -19.61
CA ASP A 49 -5.43 13.15 -20.28
C ASP A 49 -4.88 14.43 -19.63
N ARG A 50 -4.53 14.39 -18.33
CA ARG A 50 -4.00 15.55 -17.59
C ARG A 50 -2.49 15.70 -17.70
N ASP A 51 -1.77 14.58 -17.66
CA ASP A 51 -0.32 14.49 -17.76
C ASP A 51 0.04 13.34 -18.72
N PRO A 52 0.22 13.65 -20.01
CA PRO A 52 0.46 12.63 -21.02
C PRO A 52 1.83 11.96 -20.84
N GLY A 53 1.82 10.70 -20.40
CA GLY A 53 3.02 9.88 -20.26
C GLY A 53 2.73 8.53 -19.64
N GLU A 54 3.61 7.56 -19.84
CA GLU A 54 3.47 6.22 -19.25
C GLU A 54 3.47 6.23 -17.71
N TRP A 55 4.06 7.28 -17.10
CA TRP A 55 4.07 7.48 -15.66
C TRP A 55 2.70 7.85 -15.07
N SER A 56 1.75 8.22 -15.91
CA SER A 56 0.37 8.51 -15.51
C SER A 56 -0.49 7.25 -15.42
N THR A 57 0.04 6.10 -15.85
CA THR A 57 -0.60 4.81 -15.70
C THR A 57 -0.05 4.07 -14.49
N THR A 58 -0.93 3.43 -13.71
CA THR A 58 -0.55 2.66 -12.51
C THR A 58 -1.30 1.33 -12.45
N TRP A 59 -1.32 0.65 -11.30
CA TRP A 59 -1.90 -0.68 -11.17
C TRP A 59 -2.87 -0.78 -9.99
N GLN A 60 -3.87 -1.64 -10.14
CA GLN A 60 -4.55 -2.26 -9.00
C GLN A 60 -3.75 -3.52 -8.63
N VAL A 61 -3.35 -3.65 -7.37
CA VAL A 61 -2.40 -4.69 -6.97
C VAL A 61 -2.95 -5.61 -5.88
N PRO A 62 -2.97 -6.94 -6.09
CA PRO A 62 -3.13 -7.88 -5.00
C PRO A 62 -1.90 -7.77 -4.08
N ARG A 63 -2.14 -7.38 -2.82
CA ARG A 63 -1.08 -6.94 -1.91
C ARG A 63 -0.14 -8.05 -1.48
N ASP A 64 -0.62 -9.28 -1.39
CA ASP A 64 0.22 -10.45 -1.15
C ASP A 64 1.29 -10.64 -2.25
N LYS A 65 0.87 -10.63 -3.53
CA LYS A 65 1.79 -10.77 -4.66
C LYS A 65 2.70 -9.55 -4.83
N PHE A 66 2.13 -8.36 -4.69
CA PHE A 66 2.87 -7.10 -4.86
C PHE A 66 3.92 -6.91 -3.77
N ASP A 67 3.58 -7.17 -2.51
CA ASP A 67 4.53 -7.02 -1.40
C ASP A 67 5.67 -8.04 -1.51
N ILE A 68 5.38 -9.29 -1.91
CA ILE A 68 6.40 -10.30 -2.21
C ILE A 68 7.31 -9.84 -3.36
N MET A 69 6.74 -9.32 -4.45
CA MET A 69 7.52 -8.81 -5.58
C MET A 69 8.50 -7.71 -5.16
N LEU A 70 8.06 -6.77 -4.32
CA LEU A 70 8.93 -5.72 -3.79
C LEU A 70 10.02 -6.29 -2.86
N LEU A 71 9.65 -7.26 -2.03
CA LEU A 71 10.55 -7.89 -1.08
C LEU A 71 11.64 -8.73 -1.78
N ASP A 72 11.26 -9.48 -2.80
CA ASP A 72 12.18 -10.24 -3.64
C ASP A 72 13.08 -9.33 -4.46
N ASN A 73 12.55 -8.22 -4.99
CA ASN A 73 13.38 -7.20 -5.61
C ASN A 73 14.42 -6.64 -4.61
N ALA A 74 14.06 -6.41 -3.35
CA ALA A 74 15.04 -5.99 -2.33
C ALA A 74 16.12 -7.06 -2.09
N ARG A 75 15.76 -8.35 -2.04
CA ARG A 75 16.73 -9.47 -1.96
C ARG A 75 17.70 -9.48 -3.14
N GLU A 76 17.17 -9.36 -4.36
CA GLU A 76 17.98 -9.32 -5.59
C GLU A 76 18.95 -8.12 -5.62
N LYS A 77 18.61 -7.02 -4.95
CA LYS A 77 19.48 -5.85 -4.78
C LYS A 77 20.45 -5.98 -3.59
N GLY A 78 20.47 -7.12 -2.91
CA GLY A 78 21.46 -7.45 -1.87
C GLY A 78 20.97 -7.25 -0.43
N ALA A 79 19.69 -6.98 -0.19
CA ALA A 79 19.18 -6.92 1.17
C ALA A 79 19.09 -8.34 1.79
N ASP A 80 19.56 -8.51 3.04
CA ASP A 80 19.26 -9.70 3.85
C ASP A 80 17.82 -9.61 4.35
N VAL A 81 16.94 -10.39 3.72
CA VAL A 81 15.51 -10.41 4.04
C VAL A 81 15.14 -11.71 4.73
N ARG A 82 14.68 -11.59 5.98
CA ARG A 82 14.23 -12.71 6.81
C ARG A 82 12.73 -12.63 7.06
N GLN A 83 12.00 -13.65 6.63
CA GLN A 83 10.57 -13.81 6.90
C GLN A 83 10.35 -14.74 8.09
N GLY A 84 9.20 -14.62 8.76
CA GLY A 84 8.91 -15.38 9.99
C GLY A 84 9.69 -14.91 11.23
N VAL A 85 10.47 -13.82 11.11
CA VAL A 85 11.23 -13.23 12.21
C VAL A 85 10.50 -11.99 12.72
N ALA A 86 9.85 -12.09 13.88
CA ALA A 86 9.07 -10.99 14.43
C ALA A 86 9.96 -10.07 15.29
N VAL A 87 10.05 -8.79 14.94
CA VAL A 87 10.68 -7.79 15.81
C VAL A 87 9.72 -7.46 16.97
N LYS A 88 10.17 -7.68 18.22
CA LYS A 88 9.36 -7.44 19.43
C LYS A 88 9.55 -6.04 19.98
N ARG A 89 10.77 -5.51 19.92
CA ARG A 89 11.12 -4.14 20.35
C ARG A 89 12.45 -3.68 19.77
N VAL A 90 12.67 -2.37 19.79
CA VAL A 90 13.95 -1.75 19.49
C VAL A 90 14.77 -1.66 20.78
N VAL A 91 16.07 -1.94 20.69
CA VAL A 91 17.02 -1.80 21.79
C VAL A 91 17.63 -0.41 21.73
N PHE A 92 17.63 0.31 22.85
CA PHE A 92 18.18 1.66 22.97
C PHE A 92 19.32 1.69 24.00
N ASP A 93 20.28 2.57 23.74
CA ASP A 93 21.33 3.00 24.66
C ASP A 93 21.22 4.53 24.77
N GLY A 94 20.69 5.00 25.91
CA GLY A 94 20.15 6.36 26.01
C GLY A 94 19.10 6.62 24.92
N ASP A 95 19.31 7.68 24.15
CA ASP A 95 18.42 8.08 23.05
C ASP A 95 18.76 7.42 21.70
N ARG A 96 19.82 6.60 21.64
CA ARG A 96 20.29 5.99 20.40
C ARG A 96 19.77 4.55 20.26
N ALA A 97 19.09 4.26 19.15
CA ALA A 97 18.78 2.87 18.79
C ALA A 97 20.07 2.10 18.46
N THR A 98 20.23 0.90 19.02
CA THR A 98 21.44 0.06 18.89
C THR A 98 21.16 -1.31 18.28
N GLY A 99 19.89 -1.61 18.01
CA GLY A 99 19.48 -2.88 17.44
C GLY A 99 18.03 -3.20 17.72
N VAL A 100 17.68 -4.47 17.55
CA VAL A 100 16.33 -5.00 17.75
C VAL A 100 16.38 -6.31 18.50
N GLU A 101 15.34 -6.56 19.29
CA GLU A 101 15.05 -7.88 19.84
C GLU A 101 14.00 -8.56 18.96
N THR A 102 14.37 -9.72 18.43
CA THR A 102 13.56 -10.51 17.49
C THR A 102 13.17 -11.84 18.10
N GLU A 103 12.04 -12.39 17.69
CA GLU A 103 11.63 -13.76 17.97
C GLU A 103 11.60 -14.57 16.68
N PHE A 104 12.20 -15.76 16.74
CA PHE A 104 12.15 -16.76 15.68
C PHE A 104 12.05 -18.14 16.32
N ASP A 105 11.08 -18.95 15.92
CA ASP A 105 10.79 -20.27 16.50
C ASP A 105 10.71 -20.25 18.05
N GLY A 106 9.99 -19.25 18.60
CA GLY A 106 9.84 -19.07 20.05
C GLY A 106 11.09 -18.63 20.80
N THR A 107 12.21 -18.40 20.09
CA THR A 107 13.48 -17.99 20.69
C THR A 107 13.73 -16.51 20.48
N LEU A 108 13.97 -15.79 21.58
CA LEU A 108 14.38 -14.38 21.54
C LEU A 108 15.87 -14.26 21.19
N ARG A 109 16.19 -13.36 20.26
CA ARG A 109 17.54 -13.04 19.82
C ARG A 109 17.70 -11.54 19.70
N ARG A 110 18.92 -11.03 19.90
CA ARG A 110 19.26 -9.63 19.65
C ARG A 110 20.06 -9.51 18.37
N LEU A 111 19.70 -8.55 17.54
CA LEU A 111 20.44 -8.15 16.35
C LEU A 111 20.90 -6.70 16.54
N SER A 112 22.19 -6.45 16.42
CA SER A 112 22.75 -5.10 16.49
C SER A 112 22.57 -4.37 15.15
N ALA A 113 22.31 -3.07 15.22
CA ALA A 113 22.23 -2.21 14.05
C ALA A 113 22.65 -0.78 14.42
N GLN A 114 23.24 -0.05 13.47
CA GLN A 114 23.57 1.37 13.66
C GLN A 114 22.35 2.28 13.48
N VAL A 115 21.42 1.87 12.62
CA VAL A 115 20.18 2.58 12.31
C VAL A 115 19.05 1.56 12.26
N VAL A 116 17.90 1.93 12.83
CA VAL A 116 16.67 1.13 12.77
C VAL A 116 15.59 1.98 12.10
N VAL A 117 14.99 1.44 11.04
CA VAL A 117 13.85 2.06 10.35
C VAL A 117 12.60 1.28 10.69
N ASP A 118 11.59 1.95 11.26
CA ASP A 118 10.31 1.34 11.56
C ASP A 118 9.40 1.35 10.32
N ALA A 119 9.33 0.21 9.64
CA ALA A 119 8.43 -0.03 8.51
C ALA A 119 7.24 -0.95 8.89
N SER A 120 6.85 -0.98 10.17
CA SER A 120 5.88 -1.94 10.72
C SER A 120 4.39 -1.61 10.47
N GLY A 121 4.13 -0.59 9.65
CA GLY A 121 2.78 -0.15 9.29
C GLY A 121 1.94 0.29 10.50
N GLN A 122 0.69 -0.17 10.56
CA GLN A 122 -0.27 0.19 11.61
C GLN A 122 0.13 -0.28 13.02
N SER A 123 1.07 -1.23 13.13
CA SER A 123 1.58 -1.66 14.45
C SER A 123 2.48 -0.61 15.09
N SER A 124 3.11 0.25 14.28
CA SER A 124 3.88 1.44 14.67
C SER A 124 4.81 1.17 15.86
N LEU A 125 5.65 0.15 15.73
CA LEU A 125 6.45 -0.44 16.79
C LEU A 125 7.18 0.58 17.67
N ILE A 126 7.99 1.46 17.07
CA ILE A 126 8.79 2.46 17.78
C ILE A 126 7.86 3.50 18.42
N ALA A 127 6.88 4.01 17.68
CA ALA A 127 5.95 5.00 18.20
C ALA A 127 5.15 4.46 19.40
N ARG A 128 4.79 3.18 19.40
CA ARG A 128 4.14 2.52 20.53
C ARG A 128 5.10 2.36 21.71
N GLN A 129 6.32 1.89 21.46
CA GLN A 129 7.35 1.69 22.49
C GLN A 129 7.70 3.00 23.21
N LEU A 130 7.81 4.10 22.44
CA LEU A 130 8.11 5.44 22.94
C LEU A 130 6.87 6.24 23.34
N ARG A 131 5.67 5.66 23.26
CA ARG A 131 4.38 6.30 23.58
C ARG A 131 4.11 7.61 22.81
N LEU A 132 4.54 7.66 21.56
CA LEU A 132 4.41 8.81 20.65
C LEU A 132 3.11 8.79 19.84
N ARG A 133 2.35 7.69 19.86
CA ARG A 133 1.13 7.56 19.07
C ARG A 133 0.05 8.50 19.59
N SER A 134 -0.42 9.39 18.74
CA SER A 134 -1.60 10.22 18.97
C SER A 134 -2.62 9.97 17.87
N GLY A 135 -3.88 9.77 18.24
CA GLY A 135 -4.97 9.63 17.28
C GLY A 135 -5.42 10.98 16.72
N ASP A 136 -5.81 10.99 15.45
CA ASP A 136 -6.48 12.14 14.87
C ASP A 136 -7.95 12.18 15.32
N LYS A 137 -8.38 13.30 15.90
CA LYS A 137 -9.74 13.44 16.44
C LYS A 137 -10.80 13.63 15.35
N GLN A 138 -10.42 14.08 14.16
CA GLN A 138 -11.31 14.33 13.03
C GLN A 138 -11.43 13.10 12.12
N LEU A 139 -10.40 12.26 12.05
CA LEU A 139 -10.37 11.09 11.16
C LEU A 139 -10.70 9.77 11.88
N ARG A 140 -11.90 9.69 12.47
CA ARG A 140 -12.42 8.50 13.16
C ARG A 140 -13.19 7.56 12.22
N ASN A 141 -12.53 7.14 11.16
CA ASN A 141 -13.13 6.28 10.14
C ASN A 141 -12.91 4.79 10.47
N ALA A 142 -13.86 3.95 10.03
CA ALA A 142 -13.75 2.50 10.03
C ALA A 142 -14.07 1.98 8.63
N ALA A 143 -13.48 0.84 8.27
CA ALA A 143 -13.71 0.20 6.98
C ALA A 143 -14.06 -1.28 7.18
N ILE A 144 -15.03 -1.75 6.41
CA ILE A 144 -15.39 -3.16 6.26
C ILE A 144 -15.23 -3.46 4.77
N TYR A 145 -14.51 -4.53 4.45
CA TYR A 145 -14.22 -4.89 3.07
C TYR A 145 -14.20 -6.41 2.89
N SER A 146 -14.40 -6.85 1.66
CA SER A 146 -14.25 -8.26 1.25
C SER A 146 -13.99 -8.32 -0.25
N TYR A 147 -13.75 -9.53 -0.75
CA TYR A 147 -13.52 -9.79 -2.17
C TYR A 147 -14.75 -10.41 -2.81
N TYR A 148 -15.04 -10.02 -4.04
CA TYR A 148 -16.18 -10.50 -4.82
C TYR A 148 -15.69 -11.09 -6.13
N ARG A 149 -16.36 -12.15 -6.61
CA ARG A 149 -16.11 -12.78 -7.91
C ARG A 149 -17.32 -12.59 -8.81
N GLY A 150 -17.08 -12.30 -10.09
CA GLY A 150 -18.14 -12.08 -11.08
C GLY A 150 -18.82 -10.71 -10.96
N ALA A 151 -18.18 -9.75 -10.29
CA ALA A 151 -18.62 -8.36 -10.33
C ALA A 151 -18.45 -7.79 -11.74
N ARG A 152 -19.37 -6.90 -12.14
CA ARG A 152 -19.24 -6.13 -13.38
C ARG A 152 -18.05 -5.17 -13.23
N VAL A 153 -17.18 -5.18 -14.22
CA VAL A 153 -16.07 -4.23 -14.39
C VAL A 153 -16.32 -3.48 -15.70
N ASP A 154 -15.94 -2.21 -15.77
CA ASP A 154 -16.05 -1.45 -17.01
C ASP A 154 -15.06 -1.95 -18.07
N GLU A 155 -15.24 -1.52 -19.31
CA GLU A 155 -14.39 -1.89 -20.45
C GLU A 155 -13.47 -0.73 -20.87
N GLY A 156 -12.50 -1.04 -21.73
CA GLY A 156 -11.56 -0.06 -22.28
C GLY A 156 -10.70 0.60 -21.21
N ARG A 157 -10.47 1.92 -21.34
CA ARG A 157 -9.60 2.70 -20.44
C ARG A 157 -10.09 2.74 -18.99
N ASN A 158 -11.36 2.41 -18.73
CA ASN A 158 -11.94 2.42 -17.38
C ASN A 158 -11.90 1.03 -16.71
N ALA A 159 -11.36 0.00 -17.36
CA ALA A 159 -11.40 -1.37 -16.84
C ALA A 159 -10.64 -1.56 -15.52
N GLY A 160 -9.58 -0.78 -15.27
CA GLY A 160 -8.88 -0.78 -13.98
C GLY A 160 -9.24 0.40 -13.08
N ALA A 161 -10.31 1.12 -13.37
CA ALA A 161 -10.69 2.32 -12.62
C ALA A 161 -10.94 2.00 -11.14
N THR A 162 -10.58 2.95 -10.28
CA THR A 162 -11.10 2.94 -8.90
C THR A 162 -12.44 3.64 -8.91
N ILE A 163 -13.50 2.94 -8.53
CA ILE A 163 -14.83 3.54 -8.41
C ILE A 163 -15.09 3.88 -6.94
N VAL A 164 -15.38 5.16 -6.67
CA VAL A 164 -15.70 5.66 -5.34
C VAL A 164 -17.18 6.03 -5.30
N ILE A 165 -17.97 5.32 -4.49
CA ILE A 165 -19.42 5.45 -4.46
C ILE A 165 -19.85 6.09 -3.14
N HIS A 166 -20.50 7.24 -3.18
CA HIS A 166 -21.03 7.88 -1.98
C HIS A 166 -22.31 7.19 -1.48
N THR A 167 -22.42 7.08 -0.16
CA THR A 167 -23.69 6.71 0.47
C THR A 167 -24.73 7.83 0.26
N PRO A 168 -26.04 7.52 0.22
CA PRO A 168 -27.10 8.52 0.02
C PRO A 168 -27.06 9.70 0.99
N GLU A 169 -26.66 9.48 2.24
CA GLU A 169 -26.54 10.53 3.27
C GLU A 169 -25.13 11.15 3.36
N ARG A 170 -24.22 10.76 2.46
CA ARG A 170 -22.79 11.17 2.44
C ARG A 170 -22.06 10.95 3.77
N ARG A 171 -22.52 9.99 4.57
CA ARG A 171 -21.90 9.59 5.85
C ARG A 171 -20.73 8.62 5.67
N GLY A 172 -20.54 8.12 4.46
CA GLY A 172 -19.47 7.22 4.07
C GLY A 172 -19.43 7.01 2.55
N TRP A 173 -18.54 6.11 2.13
CA TRP A 173 -18.33 5.76 0.73
C TRP A 173 -17.83 4.32 0.61
N TYR A 174 -18.01 3.73 -0.57
CA TYR A 174 -17.49 2.42 -0.95
C TYR A 174 -16.40 2.59 -2.00
N TRP A 175 -15.40 1.70 -1.99
CA TRP A 175 -14.52 1.53 -3.14
C TRP A 175 -14.86 0.25 -3.89
N VAL A 176 -14.74 0.32 -5.21
CA VAL A 176 -14.62 -0.85 -6.07
C VAL A 176 -13.26 -0.78 -6.74
N ILE A 177 -12.44 -1.81 -6.49
CA ILE A 177 -11.09 -1.95 -7.02
C ILE A 177 -11.05 -3.31 -7.74
N PRO A 178 -10.83 -3.31 -9.07
CA PRO A 178 -10.63 -4.53 -9.85
C PRO A 178 -9.41 -5.34 -9.41
#